data_AF-A0A321LHB1-F1
#
_entry.id   AF-A0A321LHB1-F1
#
_cell.length_a   1.000
_cell.length_b   1.000
_cell.length_c   1.000
_cell.angle_alpha   90.00
_cell.angle_beta   90.00
_cell.angle_gamma   90.00
#
_symmetry.space_group_name_H-M   'P 1'
#
loop_
_entity.id
_entity.type
_entity.pdbx_description
1 polymer ?
#
loop_
_entity_poly.entity_id
_entity_poly.type
_entity_poly.pdbx_seq_one_letter_code
_entity_poly.pdbx_strand_id
1 'polypeptide(L)'
;MKAAKRKLILLLLMLFAPYKHQARPQDKGADQTLKLGTELIVLDAQALTRKTGSPVTGLSREDFILTEDGVRQQITNFSFDTTPLSIILLLDVSGSVQPIIDQIRDRGLEALQRLKPEDEVAIVAFGRWVELVQEFTGDRKLIEGKIGEIAKAAADMKSATFIDEALYESASHLLKSARAGSSRVVITVTDNIQSPNAAGHTRTEALERIFESGATVCGLVVGDFDLRASVYKQRGIKIDDPLGFFASETGGLLLKTKREDAGDRLKDLIDRLRTRYSFGYVSTNQKHDRKLRRIRLKVKDEIEKREGGVDVITRRGYYAK
;
A
#
# COMPACT_ATOMS: atom_id res chain seq x y z
N MET A 1 -6.71 74.05 54.98
CA MET A 1 -6.95 75.36 54.31
C MET A 1 -5.61 76.00 53.98
N LYS A 2 -5.47 76.46 52.73
CA LYS A 2 -4.53 77.48 52.22
C LYS A 2 -3.02 77.15 52.33
N ALA A 3 -2.38 76.77 51.22
CA ALA A 3 -1.94 77.60 50.09
C ALA A 3 -0.55 78.23 50.29
N ALA A 4 0.33 77.88 49.34
CA ALA A 4 1.27 78.78 48.65
C ALA A 4 2.49 79.27 49.46
N LYS A 5 3.70 79.50 48.91
CA LYS A 5 4.18 79.64 47.53
C LYS A 5 5.73 79.62 47.61
N ARG A 6 6.35 78.97 46.60
CA ARG A 6 7.52 79.40 45.81
C ARG A 6 8.86 79.83 46.46
N LYS A 7 9.91 79.25 45.85
CA LYS A 7 11.25 79.78 45.47
C LYS A 7 12.32 79.78 46.59
N LEU A 8 13.60 79.46 46.37
CA LEU A 8 14.39 79.04 45.19
C LEU A 8 15.78 78.61 45.71
N ILE A 9 16.23 77.41 45.28
CA ILE A 9 17.61 76.94 45.02
C ILE A 9 18.67 77.05 46.12
N LEU A 10 19.17 75.89 46.58
CA LEU A 10 20.60 75.66 46.71
C LEU A 10 20.97 74.28 46.12
N LEU A 11 21.99 74.32 45.26
CA LEU A 11 22.54 73.25 44.45
C LEU A 11 23.39 72.31 45.32
N LEU A 12 23.17 71.00 45.26
CA LEU A 12 24.15 70.00 45.74
C LEU A 12 24.26 68.88 44.71
N LEU A 13 25.41 68.83 44.04
CA LEU A 13 25.78 67.76 43.11
C LEU A 13 25.86 66.43 43.88
N MET A 14 25.02 65.46 43.51
CA MET A 14 25.27 64.05 43.76
C MET A 14 25.52 63.33 42.44
N LEU A 15 26.70 62.70 42.36
CA LEU A 15 27.15 61.82 41.29
C LEU A 15 26.18 60.66 41.12
N PHE A 16 25.37 60.67 40.05
CA PHE A 16 24.66 59.49 39.59
C PHE A 16 25.50 58.76 38.55
N ALA A 17 25.96 57.56 38.92
CA ALA A 17 26.51 56.59 37.97
C ALA A 17 25.46 56.28 36.88
N PRO A 18 25.85 56.15 35.60
CA PRO A 18 24.90 55.82 34.54
C PRO A 18 24.33 54.42 34.80
N TYR A 19 23.05 54.38 35.16
CA TYR A 19 22.25 53.18 35.19
C TYR A 19 22.24 52.62 33.76
N LYS A 20 22.87 51.47 33.53
CA LYS A 20 22.80 50.76 32.25
C LYS A 20 21.34 50.39 32.01
N HIS A 21 20.65 51.17 31.19
CA HIS A 21 19.34 50.82 30.67
C HIS A 21 19.52 49.59 29.78
N GLN A 22 19.24 48.41 30.35
CA GLN A 22 19.23 47.16 29.61
C GLN A 22 18.03 47.24 28.65
N ALA A 23 18.31 47.59 27.39
CA ALA A 23 17.31 47.59 26.34
C ALA A 23 16.75 46.17 26.23
N ARG A 24 15.46 46.03 26.55
CA ARG A 24 14.70 44.81 26.29
C ARG A 24 14.80 44.53 24.79
N PRO A 25 15.33 43.38 24.34
CA PRO A 25 15.25 43.03 22.93
C PRO A 25 13.76 42.98 22.57
N GLN A 26 13.36 43.81 21.60
CA GLN A 26 12.08 43.63 20.91
C GLN A 26 12.07 42.22 20.33
N ASP A 27 11.08 41.45 20.76
CA ASP A 27 10.75 40.13 20.25
C ASP A 27 10.42 40.29 18.75
N LYS A 28 11.44 40.11 17.91
CA LYS A 28 11.27 40.04 16.46
C LYS A 28 10.47 38.78 16.21
N GLY A 29 9.25 39.00 15.71
CA GLY A 29 8.28 37.97 15.41
C GLY A 29 8.97 36.71 14.92
N ALA A 30 8.76 35.63 15.67
CA ALA A 30 9.00 34.29 15.18
C ALA A 30 8.29 34.21 13.82
N ASP A 31 9.08 34.20 12.76
CA ASP A 31 8.70 33.70 11.46
C ASP A 31 8.25 32.27 11.70
N GLN A 32 6.97 32.11 12.04
CA GLN A 32 6.28 30.86 11.96
C GLN A 32 6.20 30.57 10.47
N THR A 33 7.30 30.07 9.91
CA THR A 33 7.23 29.26 8.70
C THR A 33 6.23 28.17 9.01
N LEU A 34 4.99 28.40 8.60
CA LEU A 34 3.92 27.43 8.57
C LEU A 34 4.44 26.34 7.64
N LYS A 35 5.11 25.32 8.20
CA LYS A 35 5.40 24.08 7.50
C LYS A 35 4.05 23.41 7.32
N LEU A 36 3.31 23.85 6.32
CA LEU A 36 2.14 23.16 5.83
C LEU A 36 2.68 21.89 5.16
N GLY A 37 2.90 20.85 5.97
CA GLY A 37 3.24 19.52 5.50
C GLY A 37 2.03 18.99 4.75
N THR A 38 1.92 19.33 3.47
CA THR A 38 0.90 18.76 2.61
C THR A 38 1.28 17.32 2.34
N GLU A 39 0.45 16.39 2.81
CA GLU A 39 0.64 14.97 2.55
C GLU A 39 0.38 14.71 1.06
N LEU A 40 1.43 14.29 0.34
CA LEU A 40 1.29 13.82 -1.03
C LEU A 40 0.66 12.43 -1.00
N ILE A 41 -0.56 12.31 -1.49
CA ILE A 41 -1.23 11.02 -1.64
C ILE A 41 -0.74 10.39 -2.94
N VAL A 42 -0.02 9.27 -2.81
CA VAL A 42 0.47 8.47 -3.95
C VAL A 42 -0.42 7.26 -4.13
N LEU A 43 -0.89 7.01 -5.35
CA LEU A 43 -1.70 5.84 -5.72
C LEU A 43 -1.22 5.25 -7.06
N ASP A 44 -1.28 3.93 -7.17
CA ASP A 44 -0.93 3.20 -8.38
C ASP A 44 -2.18 2.65 -9.04
N ALA A 45 -2.29 2.77 -10.36
CA ALA A 45 -3.40 2.25 -11.13
C ALA A 45 -2.97 1.49 -12.38
N GLN A 46 -3.80 0.53 -12.79
CA GLN A 46 -3.66 -0.16 -14.06
C GLN A 46 -4.85 0.18 -14.96
N ALA A 47 -4.58 0.59 -16.19
CA ALA A 47 -5.61 0.74 -17.21
C ALA A 47 -5.65 -0.54 -18.04
N LEU A 48 -6.81 -1.20 -18.11
CA LEU A 48 -7.01 -2.45 -18.83
C LEU A 48 -8.12 -2.27 -19.87
N THR A 49 -7.92 -2.80 -21.07
CA THR A 49 -9.02 -2.88 -22.05
C THR A 49 -10.12 -3.78 -21.51
N ARG A 50 -11.37 -3.31 -21.50
CA ARG A 50 -12.50 -4.06 -20.93
C ARG A 50 -12.73 -5.39 -21.64
N LYS A 51 -12.48 -5.43 -22.95
CA LYS A 51 -12.71 -6.61 -23.79
C LYS A 51 -11.68 -7.71 -23.59
N THR A 52 -10.40 -7.36 -23.47
CA THR A 52 -9.31 -8.35 -23.47
C THR A 52 -8.56 -8.45 -22.14
N GLY A 53 -8.74 -7.48 -21.25
CA GLY A 53 -7.95 -7.38 -20.02
C GLY A 53 -6.46 -7.08 -20.27
N SER A 54 -6.11 -6.65 -21.48
CA SER A 54 -4.75 -6.23 -21.84
C SER A 54 -4.45 -4.83 -21.32
N PRO A 55 -3.22 -4.56 -20.83
CA PRO A 55 -2.83 -3.22 -20.39
C PRO A 55 -2.92 -2.16 -21.50
N VAL A 56 -3.45 -0.99 -21.16
CA VAL A 56 -3.43 0.21 -22.00
C VAL A 56 -2.24 1.06 -21.59
N THR A 57 -1.21 1.07 -22.43
CA THR A 57 0.05 1.79 -22.20
C THR A 57 0.11 3.11 -22.97
N GLY A 58 1.07 3.98 -22.64
CA GLY A 58 1.30 5.23 -23.37
C GLY A 58 0.27 6.34 -23.09
N LEU A 59 -0.51 6.20 -22.01
CA LEU A 59 -1.39 7.28 -21.56
C LEU A 59 -0.58 8.37 -20.86
N SER A 60 -0.99 9.61 -21.09
CA SER A 60 -0.48 10.80 -20.41
C SER A 60 -1.25 11.06 -19.12
N ARG A 61 -0.72 11.93 -18.26
CA ARG A 61 -1.42 12.40 -17.04
C ARG A 61 -2.78 13.00 -17.38
N GLU A 62 -2.86 13.73 -18.48
CA GLU A 62 -4.03 14.46 -18.94
C GLU A 62 -5.16 13.54 -19.39
N ASP A 63 -4.87 12.27 -19.64
CA ASP A 63 -5.87 11.25 -20.01
C ASP A 63 -6.68 10.75 -18.82
N PHE A 64 -6.24 11.06 -17.59
CA PHE A 64 -6.87 10.61 -16.37
C PHE A 64 -7.69 11.70 -15.67
N ILE A 65 -8.76 11.28 -15.02
CA ILE A 65 -9.60 12.11 -14.15
C ILE A 65 -9.62 11.46 -12.77
N LEU A 66 -9.02 12.14 -11.80
CA LEU A 66 -8.99 11.76 -10.40
C LEU A 66 -10.02 12.55 -9.60
N THR A 67 -10.81 11.86 -8.79
CA THR A 67 -11.72 12.48 -7.83
C THR A 67 -11.57 11.84 -6.46
N GLU A 68 -11.65 12.67 -5.42
CA GLU A 68 -11.74 12.30 -4.00
C GLU A 68 -13.11 12.73 -3.48
N ASP A 69 -13.89 11.79 -2.95
CA ASP A 69 -15.26 12.02 -2.46
C ASP A 69 -16.15 12.77 -3.48
N GLY A 70 -15.93 12.50 -4.77
CA GLY A 70 -16.61 13.14 -5.89
C GLY A 70 -16.03 14.50 -6.31
N VAL A 71 -15.08 15.06 -5.56
CA VAL A 71 -14.40 16.34 -5.86
C VAL A 71 -13.17 16.08 -6.71
N ARG A 72 -13.05 16.78 -7.84
CA ARG A 72 -11.90 16.65 -8.75
C ARG A 72 -10.60 17.09 -8.07
N GLN A 73 -9.56 16.26 -8.22
CA GLN A 73 -8.22 16.53 -7.70
C GLN A 73 -7.25 16.81 -8.86
N GLN A 74 -6.24 17.62 -8.60
CA GLN A 74 -5.17 17.90 -9.56
C GLN A 74 -4.03 16.89 -9.36
N ILE A 75 -3.70 16.13 -10.40
CA ILE A 75 -2.55 15.24 -10.39
C ILE A 75 -1.27 16.07 -10.52
N THR A 76 -0.42 16.05 -9.49
CA THR A 76 0.85 16.79 -9.41
C THR A 76 2.05 15.95 -9.80
N ASN A 77 1.97 14.63 -9.60
CA ASN A 77 3.02 13.68 -9.96
C ASN A 77 2.42 12.58 -10.83
N PHE A 78 3.15 12.18 -11.87
CA PHE A 78 2.73 11.12 -12.77
C PHE A 78 3.95 10.35 -13.26
N SER A 79 3.89 9.03 -13.21
CA SER A 79 4.92 8.17 -13.81
C SER A 79 4.31 6.87 -14.31
N PHE A 80 5.06 6.16 -15.16
CA PHE A 80 4.72 4.83 -15.65
C PHE A 80 6.00 4.00 -15.67
N ASP A 81 5.97 2.85 -15.01
CA ASP A 81 7.10 1.90 -14.94
C ASP A 81 8.47 2.50 -14.53
N THR A 82 8.51 3.47 -13.62
CA THR A 82 9.80 4.01 -13.11
C THR A 82 10.02 3.79 -11.63
N THR A 83 8.98 3.48 -10.87
CA THR A 83 9.08 3.28 -9.42
C THR A 83 9.66 1.88 -9.11
N PRO A 84 10.70 1.77 -8.25
CA PRO A 84 11.15 0.49 -7.72
C PRO A 84 10.02 -0.25 -7.00
N LEU A 85 10.02 -1.57 -7.05
CA LEU A 85 9.03 -2.41 -6.37
C LEU A 85 9.62 -2.98 -5.08
N SER A 86 8.82 -2.94 -4.01
CA SER A 86 9.03 -3.75 -2.81
C SER A 86 7.90 -4.78 -2.73
N ILE A 87 8.24 -6.03 -2.99
CA ILE A 87 7.27 -7.12 -3.14
C ILE A 87 7.37 -8.07 -1.95
N ILE A 88 6.27 -8.27 -1.22
CA ILE A 88 6.13 -9.45 -0.36
C ILE A 88 5.50 -10.56 -1.20
N LEU A 89 6.21 -11.66 -1.37
CA LEU A 89 5.62 -12.91 -1.85
C LEU A 89 5.06 -13.66 -0.63
N LEU A 90 3.73 -13.57 -0.47
CA LEU A 90 3.01 -14.16 0.66
C LEU A 90 2.47 -15.53 0.25
N LEU A 91 3.11 -16.59 0.76
CA LEU A 91 2.87 -17.97 0.34
C LEU A 91 2.05 -18.73 1.37
N ASP A 92 0.89 -19.21 0.93
CA ASP A 92 0.05 -20.11 1.71
C ASP A 92 0.67 -21.51 1.72
N VAL A 93 0.90 -22.02 2.92
CA VAL A 93 1.54 -23.33 3.15
C VAL A 93 0.57 -24.38 3.68
N SER A 94 -0.72 -24.07 3.67
CA SER A 94 -1.78 -25.01 4.02
C SER A 94 -1.71 -26.29 3.16
N GLY A 95 -2.27 -27.38 3.67
CA GLY A 95 -2.19 -28.68 3.00
C GLY A 95 -2.79 -28.70 1.59
N SER A 96 -3.72 -27.80 1.27
CA SER A 96 -4.31 -27.67 -0.07
C SER A 96 -3.44 -26.92 -1.06
N VAL A 97 -2.51 -26.08 -0.57
CA VAL A 97 -1.63 -25.25 -1.40
C VAL A 97 -0.21 -25.84 -1.49
N GLN A 98 0.26 -26.54 -0.45
CA GLN A 98 1.59 -27.13 -0.38
C GLN A 98 2.03 -27.88 -1.66
N PRO A 99 1.19 -28.71 -2.32
CA PRO A 99 1.60 -29.44 -3.53
C PRO A 99 1.95 -28.54 -4.74
N ILE A 100 1.58 -27.26 -4.68
CA ILE A 100 1.81 -26.28 -5.75
C ILE A 100 3.11 -25.50 -5.52
N ILE A 101 3.65 -25.48 -4.28
CA ILE A 101 4.85 -24.71 -3.93
C ILE A 101 6.04 -25.10 -4.83
N ASP A 102 6.20 -26.38 -5.14
CA ASP A 102 7.25 -26.83 -6.07
C ASP A 102 7.05 -26.29 -7.51
N GLN A 103 5.81 -26.16 -7.98
CA GLN A 103 5.52 -25.60 -9.30
C GLN A 103 5.73 -24.08 -9.34
N ILE A 104 5.41 -23.40 -8.24
CA ILE A 104 5.69 -21.96 -8.04
C ILE A 104 7.20 -21.71 -8.04
N ARG A 105 7.99 -22.59 -7.41
CA ARG A 105 9.45 -22.53 -7.45
C ARG A 105 9.93 -22.57 -8.90
N ASP A 106 9.66 -23.64 -9.63
CA ASP A 106 10.36 -23.87 -10.91
C ASP A 106 10.00 -22.85 -12.01
N ARG A 107 8.79 -22.28 -11.99
CA ARG A 107 8.27 -21.38 -13.05
C ARG A 107 8.02 -19.95 -12.60
N GLY A 108 7.55 -19.75 -11.38
CA GLY A 108 7.30 -18.42 -10.83
C GLY A 108 8.57 -17.60 -10.60
N LEU A 109 9.70 -18.27 -10.35
CA LEU A 109 10.98 -17.63 -10.09
C LEU A 109 11.64 -17.03 -11.34
N GLU A 110 11.36 -17.57 -12.53
CA GLU A 110 11.83 -16.97 -13.79
C GLU A 110 11.30 -15.52 -13.93
N ALA A 111 10.09 -15.25 -13.47
CA ALA A 111 9.52 -13.92 -13.48
C ALA A 111 10.24 -12.96 -12.52
N LEU A 112 10.72 -13.45 -11.38
CA LEU A 112 11.50 -12.64 -10.44
C LEU A 112 12.87 -12.24 -11.04
N GLN A 113 13.41 -13.03 -11.97
CA GLN A 113 14.63 -12.66 -12.71
C GLN A 113 14.41 -11.47 -13.66
N ARG A 114 13.16 -11.15 -14.00
CA ARG A 114 12.80 -10.02 -14.86
C ARG A 114 12.50 -8.74 -14.09
N LEU A 115 12.53 -8.80 -12.76
CA LEU A 115 12.48 -7.60 -11.92
C LEU A 115 13.72 -6.75 -12.16
N LYS A 116 13.57 -5.44 -12.02
CA LYS A 116 14.66 -4.48 -12.17
C LYS A 116 15.67 -4.68 -11.03
N PRO A 117 16.95 -4.31 -11.21
CA PRO A 117 17.97 -4.42 -10.16
C PRO A 117 17.58 -3.71 -8.86
N GLU A 118 16.80 -2.64 -8.97
CA GLU A 118 16.33 -1.87 -7.83
C GLU A 118 15.14 -2.53 -7.11
N ASP A 119 14.53 -3.59 -7.64
CA ASP A 119 13.42 -4.21 -6.93
C ASP A 119 13.91 -5.11 -5.80
N GLU A 120 13.11 -5.17 -4.75
CA GLU A 120 13.37 -6.05 -3.61
C GLU A 120 12.18 -6.96 -3.36
N VAL A 121 12.49 -8.19 -2.98
CA VAL A 121 11.50 -9.20 -2.66
C VAL A 121 11.77 -9.70 -1.25
N ALA A 122 10.72 -9.81 -0.45
CA ALA A 122 10.70 -10.56 0.80
C ALA A 122 9.78 -11.77 0.62
N ILE A 123 10.05 -12.85 1.36
CA ILE A 123 9.18 -14.04 1.35
C ILE A 123 8.57 -14.22 2.73
N VAL A 124 7.25 -14.34 2.76
CA VAL A 124 6.49 -14.62 3.97
C VAL A 124 5.69 -15.89 3.74
N ALA A 125 5.80 -16.84 4.65
CA ALA A 125 4.96 -18.02 4.69
C ALA A 125 3.81 -17.80 5.68
N PHE A 126 2.62 -18.32 5.38
CA PHE A 126 1.51 -18.22 6.30
C PHE A 126 0.60 -19.44 6.29
N GLY A 127 0.01 -19.69 7.46
CA GLY A 127 -1.03 -20.70 7.71
C GLY A 127 -1.81 -20.25 8.94
N ARG A 128 -1.67 -20.96 10.07
CA ARG A 128 -2.21 -20.52 11.36
C ARG A 128 -1.47 -19.30 11.94
N TRP A 129 -0.20 -19.13 11.61
CA TRP A 129 0.60 -17.95 11.96
C TRP A 129 1.35 -17.47 10.72
N VAL A 130 2.09 -16.37 10.89
CA VAL A 130 2.85 -15.71 9.83
C VAL A 130 4.33 -15.84 10.16
N GLU A 131 5.14 -16.21 9.17
CA GLU A 131 6.59 -16.36 9.33
C GLU A 131 7.30 -15.61 8.21
N LEU A 132 8.20 -14.69 8.59
CA LEU A 132 9.10 -14.05 7.65
C LEU A 132 10.27 -15.01 7.35
N VAL A 133 10.25 -15.57 6.15
CA VAL A 133 11.24 -16.57 5.70
C VAL A 133 12.50 -15.88 5.19
N GLN A 134 12.33 -14.75 4.52
CA GLN A 134 13.41 -13.97 3.93
C GLN A 134 13.06 -12.49 3.96
N GLU A 135 13.93 -11.69 4.57
CA GLU A 135 13.92 -10.22 4.52
C GLU A 135 14.09 -9.70 3.10
N PHE A 136 13.71 -8.43 2.86
CA PHE A 136 13.84 -7.79 1.55
C PHE A 136 15.26 -7.89 0.99
N THR A 137 15.36 -8.40 -0.23
CA THR A 137 16.63 -8.54 -0.94
C THR A 137 16.47 -8.38 -2.45
N GLY A 138 17.54 -7.87 -3.09
CA GLY A 138 17.70 -7.89 -4.54
C GLY A 138 18.21 -9.24 -5.08
N ASP A 139 18.69 -10.13 -4.21
CA ASP A 139 19.28 -11.41 -4.61
C ASP A 139 18.20 -12.44 -4.99
N ARG A 140 17.99 -12.59 -6.30
CA ARG A 140 16.98 -13.50 -6.85
C ARG A 140 17.31 -14.98 -6.62
N LYS A 141 18.59 -15.33 -6.53
CA LYS A 141 19.01 -16.72 -6.26
C LYS A 141 18.76 -17.10 -4.81
N LEU A 142 18.95 -16.16 -3.89
CA LEU A 142 18.59 -16.36 -2.49
C LEU A 142 17.08 -16.58 -2.33
N ILE A 143 16.27 -15.76 -3.00
CA ILE A 143 14.80 -15.89 -3.01
C ILE A 143 14.38 -17.27 -3.56
N GLU A 144 14.98 -17.68 -4.68
CA GLU A 144 14.76 -18.99 -5.28
C GLU A 144 15.05 -20.15 -4.31
N GLY A 145 16.23 -20.13 -3.68
CA GLY A 145 16.61 -21.15 -2.71
C GLY A 145 15.65 -21.20 -1.52
N LYS A 146 15.23 -20.04 -1.01
CA LYS A 146 14.34 -19.94 0.16
C LYS A 146 12.95 -20.50 -0.09
N ILE A 147 12.36 -20.32 -1.28
CA ILE A 147 11.04 -20.92 -1.59
C ILE A 147 11.10 -22.45 -1.47
N GLY A 148 12.19 -23.08 -1.90
CA GLY A 148 12.38 -24.53 -1.77
C GLY A 148 12.44 -25.02 -0.32
N GLU A 149 12.82 -24.16 0.63
CA GLU A 149 12.89 -24.50 2.06
C GLU A 149 11.52 -24.36 2.77
N ILE A 150 10.63 -23.51 2.25
CA ILE A 150 9.31 -23.21 2.86
C ILE A 150 8.44 -24.46 3.01
N ALA A 151 8.44 -25.32 1.98
CA ALA A 151 7.64 -26.54 1.99
C ALA A 151 7.98 -27.48 3.17
N LYS A 152 9.19 -27.37 3.72
CA LYS A 152 9.68 -28.14 4.87
C LYS A 152 9.44 -27.41 6.20
N ALA A 153 9.75 -26.10 6.26
CA ALA A 153 9.58 -25.28 7.46
C ALA A 153 8.12 -25.17 7.90
N ALA A 154 7.19 -25.18 6.94
CA ALA A 154 5.79 -24.89 7.19
C ALA A 154 4.93 -26.13 7.51
N ALA A 155 5.54 -27.28 7.83
CA ALA A 155 4.83 -28.52 8.13
C ALA A 155 3.83 -28.38 9.28
N ASP A 156 4.17 -27.60 10.30
CA ASP A 156 3.35 -27.41 11.51
C ASP A 156 2.24 -26.36 11.32
N MET A 157 2.32 -25.55 10.26
CA MET A 157 1.39 -24.46 9.95
C MET A 157 0.09 -24.93 9.28
N LYS A 158 0.02 -26.19 8.86
CA LYS A 158 -1.00 -26.76 7.95
C LYS A 158 -2.43 -26.83 8.49
N SER A 159 -2.64 -26.57 9.78
CA SER A 159 -3.91 -26.86 10.45
C SER A 159 -4.98 -25.78 10.32
N ALA A 160 -4.62 -24.58 9.87
CA ALA A 160 -5.54 -23.49 9.59
C ALA A 160 -4.90 -22.46 8.63
N THR A 161 -5.72 -21.58 8.07
CA THR A 161 -5.29 -20.55 7.11
C THR A 161 -5.90 -19.20 7.51
N PHE A 162 -5.06 -18.26 7.98
CA PHE A 162 -5.48 -16.95 8.49
C PHE A 162 -5.01 -15.83 7.55
N ILE A 163 -5.79 -15.56 6.49
CA ILE A 163 -5.42 -14.62 5.41
C ILE A 163 -5.43 -13.17 5.90
N ASP A 164 -6.45 -12.77 6.67
CA ASP A 164 -6.57 -11.40 7.17
C ASP A 164 -5.34 -11.01 8.04
N GLU A 165 -4.93 -11.91 8.94
CA GLU A 165 -3.73 -11.74 9.78
C GLU A 165 -2.44 -11.69 8.95
N ALA A 166 -2.28 -12.60 7.99
CA ALA A 166 -1.12 -12.64 7.12
C ALA A 166 -0.93 -11.35 6.31
N LEU A 167 -2.03 -10.76 5.87
CA LEU A 167 -2.02 -9.47 5.17
C LEU A 167 -1.72 -8.29 6.11
N TYR A 168 -2.25 -8.31 7.33
CA TYR A 168 -1.92 -7.30 8.34
C TYR A 168 -0.43 -7.30 8.68
N GLU A 169 0.15 -8.48 8.95
CA GLU A 169 1.57 -8.62 9.29
C GLU A 169 2.47 -8.24 8.10
N SER A 170 2.09 -8.64 6.88
CA SER A 170 2.78 -8.22 5.65
C SER A 170 2.78 -6.70 5.46
N ALA A 171 1.63 -6.05 5.66
CA ALA A 171 1.53 -4.59 5.57
C ALA A 171 2.35 -3.87 6.66
N SER A 172 2.40 -4.45 7.87
CA SER A 172 3.23 -3.96 8.97
C SER A 172 4.72 -4.08 8.65
N HIS A 173 5.13 -5.19 8.03
CA HIS A 173 6.50 -5.38 7.57
C HIS A 173 6.88 -4.40 6.45
N LEU A 174 6.01 -4.18 5.46
CA LEU A 174 6.21 -3.18 4.40
C LEU A 174 6.41 -1.76 4.96
N LEU A 175 5.65 -1.37 5.99
CA LEU A 175 5.82 -0.07 6.65
C LEU A 175 7.21 0.10 7.27
N LYS A 176 7.74 -0.97 7.86
CA LYS A 176 9.00 -0.95 8.61
C LYS A 176 10.23 -1.09 7.70
N SER A 177 10.15 -1.97 6.70
CA SER A 177 11.34 -2.50 6.02
C SER A 177 11.39 -2.19 4.52
N ALA A 178 10.27 -1.83 3.88
CA ALA A 178 10.28 -1.56 2.44
C ALA A 178 11.05 -0.28 2.12
N ARG A 179 11.77 -0.30 1.01
CA ARG A 179 12.50 0.86 0.49
C ARG A 179 11.62 2.11 0.39
N ALA A 180 12.16 3.22 0.86
CA ALA A 180 11.53 4.52 0.73
C ALA A 180 11.28 4.85 -0.76
N GLY A 181 10.07 5.34 -1.07
CA GLY A 181 9.69 5.70 -2.43
C GLY A 181 9.45 4.53 -3.39
N SER A 182 9.41 3.29 -2.90
CA SER A 182 9.00 2.13 -3.70
C SER A 182 7.49 1.95 -3.75
N SER A 183 6.98 1.38 -4.84
CA SER A 183 5.62 0.85 -4.92
C SER A 183 5.57 -0.48 -4.17
N ARG A 184 4.70 -0.56 -3.16
CA ARG A 184 4.61 -1.68 -2.23
C ARG A 184 3.52 -2.65 -2.70
N VAL A 185 3.87 -3.91 -2.87
CA VAL A 185 2.95 -4.94 -3.37
C VAL A 185 3.02 -6.17 -2.48
N VAL A 186 1.88 -6.72 -2.11
CA VAL A 186 1.77 -8.07 -1.55
C VAL A 186 1.20 -8.98 -2.63
N ILE A 187 1.94 -10.00 -3.05
CA ILE A 187 1.46 -11.04 -3.95
C ILE A 187 1.13 -12.26 -3.10
N THR A 188 -0.16 -12.51 -2.89
CA THR A 188 -0.63 -13.65 -2.10
C THR A 188 -0.91 -14.85 -2.99
N VAL A 189 -0.30 -16.00 -2.72
CA VAL A 189 -0.57 -17.26 -3.42
C VAL A 189 -1.27 -18.21 -2.46
N THR A 190 -2.51 -18.59 -2.76
CA THR A 190 -3.41 -19.34 -1.85
C THR A 190 -4.55 -20.01 -2.61
N ASP A 191 -5.32 -20.90 -1.97
CA ASP A 191 -6.63 -21.32 -2.47
C ASP A 191 -7.77 -20.37 -2.03
N ASN A 192 -7.44 -19.32 -1.26
CA ASN A 192 -8.30 -18.25 -0.80
C ASN A 192 -9.41 -18.69 0.18
N ILE A 193 -9.23 -19.84 0.85
CA ILE A 193 -10.17 -20.34 1.85
C ILE A 193 -9.63 -20.06 3.25
N GLN A 194 -10.13 -18.98 3.86
CA GLN A 194 -9.83 -18.67 5.25
C GLN A 194 -10.55 -19.65 6.19
N SER A 195 -9.85 -20.11 7.24
CA SER A 195 -10.42 -21.00 8.24
C SER A 195 -11.47 -20.28 9.12
N PRO A 196 -12.59 -20.92 9.50
CA PRO A 196 -13.63 -20.29 10.33
C PRO A 196 -13.16 -19.84 11.72
N ASN A 197 -12.10 -20.46 12.22
CA ASN A 197 -11.45 -20.13 13.50
C ASN A 197 -10.26 -19.16 13.33
N ALA A 198 -10.25 -18.36 12.27
CA ALA A 198 -9.25 -17.32 12.07
C ALA A 198 -9.17 -16.38 13.27
N ALA A 199 -7.95 -16.12 13.71
CA ALA A 199 -7.62 -15.26 14.85
C ALA A 199 -6.53 -14.25 14.45
N GLY A 200 -6.23 -13.33 15.36
CA GLY A 200 -5.39 -12.17 15.08
C GLY A 200 -6.24 -10.95 14.76
N HIS A 201 -5.77 -10.12 13.85
CA HIS A 201 -6.43 -8.90 13.43
C HIS A 201 -7.63 -9.20 12.53
N THR A 202 -8.67 -8.39 12.69
CA THR A 202 -9.87 -8.45 11.87
C THR A 202 -9.60 -7.98 10.44
N ARG A 203 -10.48 -8.34 9.51
CA ARG A 203 -10.42 -7.86 8.11
C ARG A 203 -10.37 -6.33 8.00
N THR A 204 -11.07 -5.62 8.88
CA THR A 204 -11.06 -4.15 8.92
C THR A 204 -9.70 -3.61 9.36
N GLU A 205 -9.13 -4.15 10.44
CA GLU A 205 -7.80 -3.75 10.93
C GLU A 205 -6.70 -4.08 9.90
N ALA A 206 -6.80 -5.23 9.23
CA ALA A 206 -5.93 -5.59 8.12
C ALA A 206 -6.02 -4.60 6.96
N LEU A 207 -7.24 -4.17 6.59
CA LEU A 207 -7.43 -3.18 5.53
C LEU A 207 -6.85 -1.82 5.91
N GLU A 208 -7.08 -1.38 7.15
CA GLU A 208 -6.52 -0.14 7.68
C GLU A 208 -4.99 -0.17 7.61
N ARG A 209 -4.36 -1.25 8.06
CA ARG A 209 -2.90 -1.41 8.01
C ARG A 209 -2.37 -1.47 6.57
N ILE A 210 -3.09 -2.12 5.65
CA ILE A 210 -2.73 -2.09 4.23
C ILE A 210 -2.79 -0.67 3.67
N PHE A 211 -3.85 0.09 3.93
CA PHE A 211 -3.94 1.49 3.50
C PHE A 211 -2.85 2.35 4.13
N GLU A 212 -2.53 2.15 5.40
CA GLU A 212 -1.42 2.84 6.07
C GLU A 212 -0.07 2.56 5.41
N SER A 213 0.16 1.31 5.00
CA SER A 213 1.36 0.88 4.28
C SER A 213 1.41 1.37 2.83
N GLY A 214 0.28 1.79 2.26
CA GLY A 214 0.16 2.13 0.85
C GLY A 214 0.30 0.94 -0.09
N ALA A 215 0.21 -0.29 0.43
CA ALA A 215 0.42 -1.50 -0.35
C ALA A 215 -0.79 -1.83 -1.23
N THR A 216 -0.49 -2.42 -2.38
CA THR A 216 -1.49 -3.06 -3.24
C THR A 216 -1.47 -4.58 -3.00
N VAL A 217 -2.64 -5.17 -2.75
CA VAL A 217 -2.78 -6.62 -2.53
C VAL A 217 -3.21 -7.30 -3.83
N CYS A 218 -2.31 -8.07 -4.41
CA CYS A 218 -2.57 -8.94 -5.55
C CYS A 218 -2.71 -10.39 -5.07
N GLY A 219 -3.54 -11.18 -5.76
CA GLY A 219 -3.79 -12.57 -5.42
C GLY A 219 -3.65 -13.50 -6.61
N LEU A 220 -2.96 -14.61 -6.41
CA LEU A 220 -3.01 -15.79 -7.26
C LEU A 220 -3.80 -16.88 -6.53
N VAL A 221 -5.06 -17.03 -6.92
CA VAL A 221 -5.97 -18.04 -6.36
C VAL A 221 -5.81 -19.33 -7.14
N VAL A 222 -5.29 -20.36 -6.49
CA VAL A 222 -4.96 -21.63 -7.13
C VAL A 222 -5.99 -22.71 -6.81
N GLY A 223 -6.36 -23.48 -7.82
CA GLY A 223 -7.40 -24.50 -7.75
C GLY A 223 -8.79 -23.90 -7.99
N ASP A 224 -9.82 -24.70 -7.68
CA ASP A 224 -11.21 -24.32 -7.96
C ASP A 224 -11.87 -23.73 -6.71
N PHE A 225 -11.60 -22.46 -6.44
CA PHE A 225 -12.22 -21.72 -5.33
C PHE A 225 -13.73 -21.71 -5.44
N ASP A 226 -14.28 -21.50 -6.64
CA ASP A 226 -15.73 -21.35 -6.84
C ASP A 226 -16.46 -22.68 -6.56
N LEU A 227 -15.90 -23.81 -7.02
CA LEU A 227 -16.41 -25.13 -6.69
C LEU A 227 -16.34 -25.40 -5.19
N ARG A 228 -15.20 -25.13 -4.55
CA ARG A 228 -15.05 -25.38 -3.10
C ARG A 228 -16.01 -24.50 -2.30
N ALA A 229 -16.07 -23.20 -2.59
CA ALA A 229 -17.01 -22.28 -1.96
C ALA A 229 -18.47 -22.74 -2.12
N SER A 230 -18.84 -23.24 -3.30
CA SER A 230 -20.16 -23.83 -3.54
C SER A 230 -20.43 -25.06 -2.66
N VAL A 231 -19.47 -25.98 -2.54
CA VAL A 231 -19.58 -27.18 -1.69
C VAL A 231 -19.74 -26.81 -0.20
N TYR A 232 -18.97 -25.83 0.30
CA TYR A 232 -19.14 -25.34 1.66
C TYR A 232 -20.51 -24.68 1.87
N LYS A 233 -20.96 -23.87 0.91
CA LYS A 233 -22.27 -23.23 0.96
C LYS A 233 -23.42 -24.24 1.02
N GLN A 234 -23.33 -25.34 0.27
CA GLN A 234 -24.30 -26.45 0.33
C GLN A 234 -24.34 -27.13 1.71
N ARG A 235 -23.23 -27.10 2.45
CA ARG A 235 -23.13 -27.58 3.84
C ARG A 235 -23.51 -26.52 4.88
N GLY A 236 -24.06 -25.38 4.46
CA GLY A 236 -24.42 -24.27 5.34
C GLY A 236 -23.24 -23.44 5.85
N ILE A 237 -22.03 -23.65 5.30
CA ILE A 237 -20.82 -22.91 5.68
C ILE A 237 -20.62 -21.78 4.68
N LYS A 238 -20.70 -20.53 5.15
CA LYS A 238 -20.37 -19.37 4.32
C LYS A 238 -18.85 -19.28 4.16
N ILE A 239 -18.38 -19.29 2.92
CA ILE A 239 -17.00 -18.98 2.56
C ILE A 239 -16.99 -17.54 2.05
N ASP A 240 -16.21 -16.69 2.71
CA ASP A 240 -15.92 -15.35 2.22
C ASP A 240 -14.83 -15.39 1.14
N ASP A 241 -14.65 -14.28 0.41
CA ASP A 241 -13.57 -14.06 -0.56
C ASP A 241 -12.61 -12.97 -0.02
N PRO A 242 -11.64 -13.31 0.85
CA PRO A 242 -10.75 -12.32 1.45
C PRO A 242 -9.90 -11.61 0.40
N LEU A 243 -9.24 -12.34 -0.51
CA LEU A 243 -8.38 -11.70 -1.51
C LEU A 243 -9.16 -10.87 -2.53
N GLY A 244 -10.36 -11.28 -2.92
CA GLY A 244 -11.23 -10.45 -3.75
C GLY A 244 -11.58 -9.13 -3.07
N PHE A 245 -11.87 -9.17 -1.75
CA PHE A 245 -12.09 -7.95 -0.97
C PHE A 245 -10.86 -7.03 -0.98
N PHE A 246 -9.68 -7.51 -0.56
CA PHE A 246 -8.48 -6.68 -0.46
C PHE A 246 -7.97 -6.19 -1.83
N ALA A 247 -7.98 -7.05 -2.85
CA ALA A 247 -7.60 -6.65 -4.21
C ALA A 247 -8.51 -5.53 -4.72
N SER A 248 -9.82 -5.64 -4.46
CA SER A 248 -10.79 -4.62 -4.88
C SER A 248 -10.63 -3.28 -4.16
N GLU A 249 -10.31 -3.29 -2.86
CA GLU A 249 -10.12 -2.05 -2.09
C GLU A 249 -8.76 -1.39 -2.37
N THR A 250 -7.74 -2.17 -2.73
CA THR A 250 -6.35 -1.68 -2.91
C THR A 250 -5.94 -1.49 -4.37
N GLY A 251 -6.79 -1.89 -5.33
CA GLY A 251 -6.51 -1.80 -6.76
C GLY A 251 -5.54 -2.88 -7.26
N GLY A 252 -5.51 -4.02 -6.58
CA GLY A 252 -4.67 -5.16 -6.96
C GLY A 252 -5.34 -6.10 -7.94
N LEU A 253 -4.54 -7.01 -8.49
CA LEU A 253 -4.99 -8.01 -9.45
C LEU A 253 -5.30 -9.32 -8.75
N LEU A 254 -6.45 -9.91 -9.08
CA LEU A 254 -6.82 -11.25 -8.67
C LEU A 254 -6.84 -12.17 -9.90
N LEU A 255 -5.90 -13.12 -9.96
CA LEU A 255 -5.85 -14.13 -11.01
C LEU A 255 -6.25 -15.48 -10.42
N LYS A 256 -7.23 -16.14 -11.03
CA LYS A 256 -7.59 -17.53 -10.73
C LYS A 256 -6.89 -18.47 -11.71
N THR A 257 -6.43 -19.61 -11.23
CA THR A 257 -5.71 -20.59 -12.07
C THR A 257 -5.83 -22.01 -11.54
N LYS A 258 -5.69 -22.99 -12.43
CA LYS A 258 -5.50 -24.39 -12.01
C LYS A 258 -4.13 -24.58 -11.40
N ARG A 259 -3.94 -25.70 -10.69
CA ARG A 259 -2.70 -25.99 -9.97
C ARG A 259 -1.52 -26.04 -10.93
N GLU A 260 -1.66 -26.85 -11.97
CA GLU A 260 -0.67 -27.10 -13.02
C GLU A 260 -0.17 -25.83 -13.74
N ASP A 261 -1.00 -24.77 -13.78
CA ASP A 261 -0.69 -23.51 -14.47
C ASP A 261 -0.21 -22.42 -13.49
N ALA A 262 -0.06 -22.72 -12.20
CA ALA A 262 0.18 -21.71 -11.17
C ALA A 262 1.48 -20.92 -11.38
N GLY A 263 2.54 -21.61 -11.81
CA GLY A 263 3.82 -20.97 -12.10
C GLY A 263 3.75 -19.96 -13.24
N ASP A 264 3.17 -20.35 -14.38
CA ASP A 264 3.01 -19.48 -15.54
C ASP A 264 2.08 -18.30 -15.23
N ARG A 265 1.02 -18.53 -14.44
CA ARG A 265 0.10 -17.46 -14.06
C ARG A 265 0.68 -16.50 -13.02
N LEU A 266 1.56 -16.98 -12.14
CA LEU A 266 2.34 -16.11 -11.25
C LEU A 266 3.27 -15.19 -12.06
N LYS A 267 3.92 -15.74 -13.08
CA LYS A 267 4.74 -14.96 -14.02
C LYS A 267 3.91 -13.85 -14.68
N ASP A 268 2.72 -14.17 -15.18
CA ASP A 268 1.82 -13.17 -15.77
C ASP A 268 1.45 -12.07 -14.77
N LEU A 269 1.22 -12.42 -13.49
CA LEU A 269 0.91 -11.46 -12.44
C LEU A 269 2.08 -10.49 -12.22
N ILE A 270 3.30 -11.02 -12.08
CA ILE A 270 4.52 -10.24 -11.87
C ILE A 270 4.78 -9.32 -13.07
N ASP A 271 4.66 -9.85 -14.30
CA ASP A 271 4.80 -9.06 -15.53
C ASP A 271 3.82 -7.88 -15.57
N ARG A 272 2.60 -8.08 -15.06
CA ARG A 272 1.56 -7.04 -15.00
C ARG A 272 1.85 -5.95 -13.96
N LEU A 273 2.62 -6.22 -12.89
CA LEU A 273 2.97 -5.20 -11.89
C LEU A 273 3.69 -3.99 -12.50
N ARG A 274 4.39 -4.22 -13.61
CA ARG A 274 5.15 -3.20 -14.36
C ARG A 274 4.31 -2.34 -15.29
N THR A 275 3.05 -2.70 -15.50
CA THR A 275 2.14 -1.97 -16.41
C THR A 275 1.25 -0.98 -15.67
N ARG A 276 1.75 -0.42 -14.56
CA ARG A 276 1.02 0.48 -13.69
C ARG A 276 1.51 1.92 -13.84
N TYR A 277 0.55 2.83 -13.77
CA TYR A 277 0.75 4.27 -13.66
C TYR A 277 0.77 4.65 -12.17
N SER A 278 1.68 5.53 -11.78
CA SER A 278 1.70 6.13 -10.44
C SER A 278 1.24 7.57 -10.50
N PHE A 279 0.39 7.96 -9.55
CA PHE A 279 -0.20 9.29 -9.46
C PHE A 279 0.08 9.86 -8.07
N GLY A 280 0.50 11.11 -8.01
CA GLY A 280 0.55 11.89 -6.77
C GLY A 280 -0.38 13.08 -6.86
N TYR A 281 -1.08 13.38 -5.78
CA TYR A 281 -1.85 14.61 -5.62
C TYR A 281 -1.87 15.05 -4.15
N VAL A 282 -2.13 16.33 -3.93
CA VAL A 282 -2.43 16.87 -2.60
C VAL A 282 -3.94 17.08 -2.53
N SER A 283 -4.59 16.51 -1.52
CA SER A 283 -6.04 16.65 -1.39
C SER A 283 -6.46 18.10 -1.19
N THR A 284 -7.53 18.53 -1.87
CA THR A 284 -8.18 19.82 -1.59
C THR A 284 -8.85 19.88 -0.21
N ASN A 285 -9.11 18.73 0.42
CA ASN A 285 -9.61 18.64 1.79
C ASN A 285 -8.44 18.44 2.76
N GLN A 286 -8.17 19.45 3.60
CA GLN A 286 -7.01 19.46 4.51
C GLN A 286 -7.35 18.92 5.93
N LYS A 287 -8.52 18.29 6.13
CA LYS A 287 -8.91 17.76 7.44
C LYS A 287 -8.24 16.42 7.74
N HIS A 288 -7.53 16.34 8.86
CA HIS A 288 -6.90 15.13 9.39
C HIS A 288 -7.83 14.45 10.41
N ASP A 289 -8.99 13.95 9.93
CA ASP A 289 -10.09 13.48 10.78
C ASP A 289 -10.22 11.95 10.87
N ARG A 290 -9.22 11.22 10.37
CA ARG A 290 -9.18 9.75 10.28
C ARG A 290 -10.37 9.14 9.55
N LYS A 291 -11.11 9.91 8.75
CA LYS A 291 -12.19 9.37 7.92
C LYS A 291 -11.63 8.79 6.63
N LEU A 292 -12.32 7.76 6.16
CA LEU A 292 -12.07 7.17 4.85
C LEU A 292 -12.48 8.16 3.76
N ARG A 293 -11.53 8.47 2.89
CA ARG A 293 -11.75 9.27 1.68
C ARG A 293 -11.79 8.35 0.48
N ARG A 294 -12.85 8.44 -0.31
CA ARG A 294 -13.07 7.56 -1.46
C ARG A 294 -12.41 8.11 -2.71
N ILE A 295 -11.65 7.27 -3.38
CA ILE A 295 -10.93 7.59 -4.60
C ILE A 295 -11.62 6.94 -5.78
N ARG A 296 -11.77 7.73 -6.85
CA ARG A 296 -12.15 7.24 -8.17
C ARG A 296 -11.19 7.82 -9.19
N LEU A 297 -10.58 6.94 -9.97
CA LEU A 297 -9.75 7.27 -11.11
C LEU A 297 -10.42 6.67 -12.35
N LYS A 298 -10.52 7.45 -13.41
CA LYS A 298 -11.00 6.99 -14.72
C LYS A 298 -10.18 7.62 -15.83
N VAL A 299 -10.21 7.03 -17.02
CA VAL A 299 -9.72 7.70 -18.22
C VAL A 299 -10.80 8.63 -18.79
N LYS A 300 -10.41 9.58 -19.64
CA LYS A 300 -11.34 10.41 -20.41
C LYS A 300 -12.14 9.56 -21.40
N ASP A 301 -13.34 10.04 -21.72
CA ASP A 301 -14.27 9.39 -22.65
C ASP A 301 -13.66 9.16 -24.05
N GLU A 302 -12.75 10.03 -24.50
CA GLU A 302 -12.01 9.87 -25.76
C GLU A 302 -11.13 8.61 -25.77
N ILE A 303 -10.46 8.33 -24.65
CA ILE A 303 -9.64 7.14 -24.45
C ILE A 303 -10.55 5.91 -24.34
N GLU A 304 -11.65 6.00 -23.59
CA GLU A 304 -12.62 4.89 -23.54
C GLU A 304 -13.13 4.51 -24.93
N LYS A 305 -13.46 5.49 -25.77
CA LYS A 305 -13.91 5.25 -27.15
C LYS A 305 -12.79 4.64 -28.01
N ARG A 306 -11.56 5.16 -27.93
CA ARG A 306 -10.42 4.69 -28.72
C ARG A 306 -10.08 3.23 -28.46
N GLU A 307 -10.10 2.81 -27.19
CA GLU A 307 -9.72 1.46 -26.78
C GLU A 307 -10.90 0.47 -26.76
N GLY A 308 -12.13 0.92 -27.06
CA GLY A 308 -13.33 0.09 -26.98
C GLY A 308 -13.75 -0.24 -25.54
N GLY A 309 -13.46 0.65 -24.60
CA GLY A 309 -13.72 0.55 -23.17
C GLY A 309 -12.46 0.27 -22.35
N VAL A 310 -12.25 1.04 -21.29
CA VAL A 310 -11.12 0.91 -20.37
C VAL A 310 -11.61 0.80 -18.94
N ASP A 311 -11.10 -0.18 -18.21
CA ASP A 311 -11.29 -0.30 -16.78
C ASP A 311 -10.00 0.15 -16.08
N VAL A 312 -10.13 1.14 -15.18
CA VAL A 312 -9.02 1.65 -14.37
C VAL A 312 -9.08 1.02 -12.99
N ILE A 313 -8.13 0.14 -12.70
CA ILE A 313 -8.02 -0.57 -11.44
C ILE A 313 -7.06 0.19 -10.52
N THR A 314 -7.60 0.78 -9.45
CA THR A 314 -6.86 1.57 -8.46
C THR A 314 -7.46 1.33 -7.06
N ARG A 315 -6.72 1.70 -6.01
CA ARG A 315 -7.27 1.73 -4.65
C ARG A 315 -8.53 2.60 -4.59
N ARG A 316 -9.49 2.18 -3.77
CA ARG A 316 -10.80 2.83 -3.62
C ARG A 316 -10.82 3.91 -2.55
N GLY A 317 -9.75 4.07 -1.80
CA GLY A 317 -9.66 5.11 -0.78
C GLY A 317 -8.40 5.04 0.06
N TYR A 318 -8.37 5.90 1.07
CA TYR A 318 -7.35 5.97 2.12
C TYR A 318 -7.94 6.71 3.34
N TYR A 319 -7.32 6.56 4.50
CA TYR A 319 -7.72 7.29 5.71
C TYR A 319 -6.94 8.60 5.82
N ALA A 320 -7.65 9.70 6.10
CA ALA A 320 -7.02 11.00 6.32
C ALA A 320 -6.26 11.02 7.66
N LYS A 321 -4.94 10.83 7.60
CA LYS A 321 -4.09 10.77 8.80
C LYS A 321 -3.95 12.12 9.47
#